data_AF-A0A6G9YWR7-F1
#
_entry.id   AF-A0A6G9YWR7-F1
#
_cell.length_a   1.000
_cell.length_b   1.000
_cell.length_c   1.000
_cell.angle_alpha   90.00
_cell.angle_beta   90.00
_cell.angle_gamma   90.00
#
_symmetry.space_group_name_H-M   'P 1'
#
loop_
_entity.id
_entity.type
_entity.pdbx_description
1 polymer ?
#
loop_
_entity_poly.entity_id
_entity_poly.type
_entity_poly.pdbx_seq_one_letter_code
_entity_poly.pdbx_strand_id
1 'polypeptide(L)'
;MLDTVDTNFFKSTYSGGNQSCVEVAHRDDVVLIRDSKYIGPTDEQPIVSLSSAHWTAMLNLALSHKSGQADSVTVSIHPDGGATITGQDAALVYTPDEWDAFTKGVADGQFDRRM
;
A
#
# COMPACT_ATOMS: atom_id res chain seq x y z
N MET A 1 -14.15 -17.11 -19.02
CA MET A 1 -14.77 -16.74 -17.73
C MET A 1 -13.60 -16.27 -16.91
N LEU A 2 -13.35 -14.96 -16.81
CA LEU A 2 -12.17 -14.47 -16.09
C LEU A 2 -12.29 -15.00 -14.66
N ASP A 3 -11.35 -15.86 -14.30
CA ASP A 3 -11.17 -16.36 -12.95
C ASP A 3 -11.23 -15.16 -12.02
N THR A 4 -12.17 -15.23 -11.08
CA THR A 4 -12.23 -14.34 -9.95
C THR A 4 -10.92 -14.54 -9.20
N VAL A 5 -9.88 -13.82 -9.60
CA VAL A 5 -8.68 -13.63 -8.78
C VAL A 5 -9.25 -13.11 -7.47
N ASP A 6 -9.16 -13.94 -6.43
CA ASP A 6 -9.66 -13.63 -5.10
C ASP A 6 -8.89 -12.39 -4.58
N THR A 7 -9.35 -11.20 -5.00
CA THR A 7 -8.83 -9.90 -4.61
C THR A 7 -9.40 -9.51 -3.28
N ASN A 8 -9.15 -10.35 -2.27
CA ASN A 8 -9.47 -10.06 -0.88
C ASN A 8 -8.50 -9.00 -0.36
N PHE A 9 -8.70 -7.76 -0.84
CA PHE A 9 -8.12 -6.56 -0.28
C PHE A 9 -8.65 -6.40 1.13
N PHE A 10 -7.74 -6.19 2.07
CA PHE A 10 -8.10 -5.79 3.43
C PHE A 10 -7.52 -4.42 3.74
N LYS A 11 -8.24 -3.71 4.60
CA LYS A 11 -7.86 -2.39 5.12
C LYS A 11 -7.24 -2.57 6.50
N SER A 12 -6.36 -1.65 6.90
CA SER A 12 -5.91 -1.54 8.30
C SER A 12 -7.10 -1.20 9.21
N THR A 13 -7.06 -1.59 10.49
CA THR A 13 -8.10 -1.17 11.45
C THR A 13 -8.05 0.32 11.78
N TYR A 14 -6.99 1.02 11.34
CA TYR A 14 -6.87 2.48 11.37
C TYR A 14 -7.63 3.20 10.24
N SER A 15 -8.27 2.47 9.32
CA SER A 15 -9.17 3.04 8.30
C SER A 15 -10.54 3.47 8.86
N GLY A 16 -10.77 3.30 10.17
CA GLY A 16 -12.01 3.67 10.85
C GLY A 16 -12.12 5.15 11.15
N GLY A 17 -12.52 5.93 10.13
CA GLY A 17 -12.84 7.36 10.24
C GLY A 17 -12.15 8.18 9.16
N ASN A 18 -12.89 8.56 8.12
CA ASN A 18 -12.61 9.53 7.04
C ASN A 18 -11.19 9.69 6.41
N GLN A 19 -10.12 9.00 6.85
CA GLN A 19 -8.75 9.48 6.61
C GLN A 19 -7.66 8.43 6.41
N SER A 20 -7.96 7.13 6.19
CA SER A 20 -6.87 6.15 5.97
C SER A 20 -7.26 5.01 5.04
N CYS A 21 -6.71 4.99 3.83
CA CYS A 21 -7.31 4.28 2.69
C CYS A 21 -6.37 3.34 1.91
N VAL A 22 -5.23 2.94 2.48
CA VAL A 22 -4.37 1.91 1.88
C VAL A 22 -5.04 0.55 1.99
N GLU A 23 -5.28 -0.09 0.85
CA GLU A 23 -5.76 -1.46 0.75
C GLU A 23 -4.64 -2.38 0.28
N VAL A 24 -4.47 -3.50 0.98
CA VAL A 24 -3.45 -4.50 0.68
C VAL A 24 -4.11 -5.84 0.40
N ALA A 25 -3.64 -6.56 -0.61
CA ALA A 25 -4.02 -7.94 -0.85
C ALA A 25 -2.78 -8.82 -1.00
N HIS A 26 -2.64 -9.81 -0.12
CA HIS A 26 -1.58 -10.81 -0.22
C HIS A 26 -1.96 -11.91 -1.21
N ARG A 27 -1.05 -12.26 -2.11
CA ARG A 27 -1.07 -13.45 -2.96
C ARG A 27 0.15 -14.32 -2.65
N ASP A 28 0.29 -15.43 -3.37
CA ASP A 28 1.39 -16.36 -3.15
C ASP A 28 2.76 -15.69 -3.35
N ASP A 29 2.94 -14.95 -4.44
CA ASP A 29 4.20 -14.36 -4.87
C ASP A 29 4.21 -12.82 -4.92
N VAL A 30 3.03 -12.20 -4.80
CA VAL A 30 2.85 -10.74 -4.92
C VAL A 30 1.97 -10.18 -3.81
N VAL A 31 2.24 -8.94 -3.42
CA VAL A 31 1.38 -8.08 -2.60
C VAL A 31 0.91 -6.93 -3.47
N LEU A 32 -0.42 -6.77 -3.54
CA LEU A 32 -1.07 -5.69 -4.28
C LEU A 32 -1.43 -4.57 -3.32
N ILE A 33 -1.11 -3.34 -3.69
CA ILE A 33 -1.43 -2.12 -2.94
C ILE A 33 -2.29 -1.24 -3.83
N ARG A 34 -3.38 -0.68 -3.30
CA ARG A 34 -4.17 0.32 -4.00
C ARG A 34 -4.71 1.37 -3.02
N ASP A 35 -5.16 2.48 -3.59
CA ASP A 35 -5.87 3.50 -2.84
C ASP A 35 -7.39 3.30 -2.93
N SER A 36 -8.03 3.07 -1.79
CA SER A 36 -9.48 2.91 -1.69
C SER A 36 -10.27 4.21 -1.91
N LYS A 37 -9.62 5.38 -1.99
CA LYS A 37 -10.24 6.65 -2.37
C LYS A 37 -10.40 6.84 -3.86
N TYR A 38 -9.85 5.95 -4.68
CA TYR A 38 -9.99 6.06 -6.12
C TYR A 38 -11.48 6.05 -6.54
N ILE A 39 -11.92 7.13 -7.18
CA ILE A 39 -13.33 7.34 -7.60
C ILE A 39 -13.57 7.11 -9.10
N GLY A 40 -12.54 6.69 -9.85
CA GLY A 40 -12.63 6.43 -11.28
C GLY A 40 -13.17 5.02 -11.60
N PRO A 41 -13.13 4.61 -12.89
CA PRO A 41 -13.54 3.27 -13.32
C PRO A 41 -12.72 2.18 -12.62
N THR A 42 -13.37 1.16 -12.07
CA THR A 42 -12.68 0.10 -11.30
C THR A 42 -11.59 -0.63 -12.10
N ASP A 43 -11.76 -0.75 -13.41
CA ASP A 43 -10.81 -1.34 -14.35
C ASP A 43 -9.59 -0.44 -14.65
N GLU A 44 -9.65 0.83 -14.29
CA GLU A 44 -8.55 1.81 -14.37
C GLU A 44 -7.92 2.11 -13.00
N GLN A 45 -8.39 1.47 -11.92
CA GLN A 45 -7.88 1.72 -10.57
C GLN A 45 -6.37 1.38 -10.51
N PRO A 46 -5.49 2.34 -10.13
CA PRO A 46 -4.07 2.08 -10.02
C PRO A 46 -3.77 1.05 -8.93
N ILE A 47 -3.00 0.02 -9.29
CA ILE A 47 -2.53 -1.02 -8.38
C ILE A 47 -1.01 -1.09 -8.48
N VAL A 48 -0.34 -0.93 -7.33
CA VAL A 48 1.09 -1.17 -7.21
C VAL A 48 1.30 -2.62 -6.79
N SER A 49 2.16 -3.33 -7.52
CA SER A 49 2.51 -4.72 -7.27
C SER A 49 3.95 -4.81 -6.73
N LEU A 50 4.14 -5.60 -5.68
CA LEU A 50 5.44 -5.87 -5.06
C LEU A 50 5.58 -7.37 -4.78
N SER A 51 6.75 -7.96 -4.96
CA SER A 51 6.95 -9.36 -4.56
C SER A 51 6.66 -9.58 -3.07
N SER A 52 5.95 -10.66 -2.74
CA SER A 52 5.67 -11.05 -1.34
C SER A 52 6.93 -11.25 -0.52
N ALA A 53 8.04 -11.67 -1.16
CA ALA A 53 9.36 -11.79 -0.53
C ALA A 53 9.95 -10.44 -0.09
N HIS A 54 9.57 -9.34 -0.74
CA HIS A 54 10.05 -7.99 -0.46
C HIS A 54 9.06 -7.17 0.38
N TRP A 55 7.95 -7.78 0.81
CA TRP A 55 6.93 -7.08 1.58
C TRP A 55 7.47 -6.50 2.90
N THR A 56 8.24 -7.29 3.65
CA THR A 56 8.86 -6.83 4.90
C THR A 56 9.82 -5.66 4.66
N ALA A 57 10.52 -5.61 3.52
CA ALA A 57 11.39 -4.49 3.19
C ALA A 57 10.57 -3.20 2.94
N MET A 58 9.42 -3.32 2.26
CA MET A 58 8.49 -2.21 2.06
C MET A 58 7.88 -1.71 3.38
N LEU A 59 7.48 -2.61 4.30
CA LEU A 59 6.99 -2.23 5.62
C LEU A 59 8.05 -1.48 6.43
N ASN A 60 9.29 -1.96 6.44
CA ASN A 60 10.42 -1.30 7.10
C ASN A 60 10.72 0.07 6.48
N LEU A 61 10.60 0.19 5.16
CA LEU A 61 10.77 1.45 4.46
C LEU A 61 9.69 2.47 4.86
N ALA A 62 8.43 2.03 4.96
CA ALA A 62 7.35 2.87 5.47
C ALA A 62 7.62 3.39 6.89
N LEU A 63 8.06 2.49 7.80
CA LEU A 63 8.43 2.83 9.18
C LEU A 63 9.68 3.71 9.31
N SER A 64 10.49 3.80 8.25
CA SER A 64 11.70 4.63 8.27
C SER A 64 11.41 6.12 8.08
N HIS A 65 10.23 6.47 7.56
CA HIS A 65 9.85 7.83 7.13
C HIS A 65 10.89 8.46 6.18
N LYS A 66 11.61 7.63 5.40
CA LYS A 66 12.60 8.05 4.41
C LYS A 66 12.22 7.51 3.04
N SER A 67 12.58 8.27 2.01
CA SER A 67 12.49 7.78 0.64
C SER A 67 13.46 6.62 0.42
N GLY A 68 13.05 5.65 -0.39
CA GLY A 68 13.87 4.49 -0.71
C GLY A 68 13.14 3.52 -1.64
N GLN A 69 13.73 2.35 -1.84
CA GLN A 69 13.23 1.35 -2.77
C GLN A 69 13.17 -0.02 -2.11
N ALA A 70 12.10 -0.74 -2.36
CA ALA A 70 11.92 -2.15 -2.06
C ALA A 70 11.59 -2.87 -3.37
N ASP A 71 12.56 -3.58 -3.94
CA ASP A 71 12.44 -4.28 -5.22
C ASP A 71 12.06 -3.32 -6.37
N SER A 72 10.92 -3.55 -7.04
CA SER A 72 10.39 -2.67 -8.10
C SER A 72 9.60 -1.47 -7.58
N VAL A 73 9.36 -1.37 -6.26
CA VAL A 73 8.55 -0.32 -5.66
C VAL A 73 9.43 0.73 -4.99
N THR A 74 9.17 2.00 -5.29
CA THR A 74 9.81 3.16 -4.67
C THR A 74 8.84 3.88 -3.75
N VAL A 75 9.28 4.20 -2.55
CA VAL A 75 8.57 5.12 -1.65
C VAL A 75 9.29 6.45 -1.69
N SER A 76 8.57 7.53 -2.01
CA SER A 76 9.09 8.89 -2.01
C SER A 76 8.37 9.72 -0.97
N ILE A 77 9.08 10.17 0.06
CA ILE A 77 8.54 11.07 1.08
C ILE A 77 8.57 12.51 0.56
N HIS A 78 7.45 13.20 0.71
CA HIS A 78 7.26 14.57 0.27
C HIS A 78 7.64 15.58 1.37
N PRO A 79 7.97 16.83 1.02
CA PRO A 79 8.30 17.87 2.00
C PRO A 79 7.16 18.21 2.98
N ASP A 80 5.91 17.95 2.60
CA ASP A 80 4.73 18.16 3.43
C ASP A 80 4.46 17.01 4.41
N GLY A 81 5.23 15.93 4.36
CA GLY A 81 5.07 14.73 5.18
C GLY A 81 4.21 13.64 4.53
N GLY A 82 3.66 13.87 3.34
CA GLY A 82 2.99 12.85 2.54
C GLY A 82 3.99 11.89 1.88
N ALA A 83 3.47 10.94 1.11
CA ALA A 83 4.30 9.99 0.39
C ALA A 83 3.69 9.56 -0.94
N THR A 84 4.54 9.21 -1.90
CA THR A 84 4.14 8.47 -3.10
C THR A 84 4.74 7.07 -3.09
N ILE A 85 3.90 6.06 -3.30
CA ILE A 85 4.33 4.69 -3.61
C ILE A 85 4.27 4.51 -5.12
N THR A 86 5.41 4.29 -5.77
CA THR A 86 5.51 4.10 -7.22
C THR A 86 5.92 2.67 -7.53
N GLY A 87 5.09 1.94 -8.25
CA GLY A 87 5.41 0.64 -8.84
C GLY A 87 5.79 0.76 -10.32
N GLN A 88 5.77 -0.38 -11.03
CA GLN A 88 6.10 -0.41 -12.46
C GLN A 88 5.12 0.40 -13.32
N ASP A 89 3.82 0.27 -13.06
CA ASP A 89 2.75 0.81 -13.91
C ASP A 89 1.84 1.83 -13.22
N ALA A 90 2.06 2.09 -11.93
CA ALA A 90 1.16 2.89 -11.11
C ALA A 90 1.91 3.71 -10.05
N ALA A 91 1.32 4.84 -9.66
CA ALA A 91 1.75 5.64 -8.53
C ALA A 91 0.55 5.97 -7.64
N LEU A 92 0.69 5.76 -6.34
CA LEU A 92 -0.30 6.04 -5.30
C LEU A 92 0.21 7.19 -4.45
N VAL A 93 -0.52 8.30 -4.42
CA VAL A 93 -0.14 9.53 -3.71
C VAL A 93 -0.98 9.65 -2.45
N TYR A 94 -0.32 9.81 -1.31
CA TYR A 94 -0.94 9.90 0.00
C TYR A 94 -0.64 11.24 0.66
N THR A 95 -1.66 11.81 1.31
CA THR A 95 -1.49 12.97 2.19
C THR A 95 -0.70 12.61 3.45
N PRO A 96 -0.20 13.61 4.20
CA PRO A 96 0.50 13.35 5.46
C PRO A 96 -0.33 12.54 6.47
N ASP A 97 -1.63 12.84 6.60
CA ASP A 97 -2.53 12.12 7.51
C ASP A 97 -2.70 10.65 7.10
N GLU A 98 -2.83 10.39 5.79
CA GLU A 98 -2.97 9.04 5.28
C GLU A 98 -1.70 8.22 5.46
N TRP A 99 -0.55 8.85 5.21
CA TRP A 99 0.74 8.20 5.37
C TRP A 99 1.03 7.87 6.84
N ASP A 100 0.74 8.80 7.76
CA ASP A 100 0.87 8.57 9.20
C ASP A 100 -0.06 7.44 9.69
N ALA A 101 -1.29 7.38 9.20
CA ALA A 101 -2.19 6.29 9.55
C ALA A 101 -1.74 4.94 8.97
N PHE A 102 -1.17 4.94 7.77
CA PHE A 102 -0.57 3.75 7.19
C PHE A 102 0.61 3.25 8.03
N THR A 103 1.58 4.12 8.36
CA THR A 103 2.75 3.73 9.16
C THR A 103 2.39 3.25 10.56
N LYS A 104 1.35 3.83 11.19
CA LYS A 104 0.77 3.30 12.45
C LYS A 104 0.20 1.89 12.29
N GLY A 105 -0.54 1.63 11.20
CA GLY A 105 -1.02 0.28 10.89
C GLY A 105 0.12 -0.73 10.64
N VAL A 106 1.21 -0.28 10.03
CA VAL A 106 2.43 -1.09 9.86
C VAL A 106 3.11 -1.37 11.21
N ALA A 107 3.24 -0.36 12.07
CA ALA A 107 3.85 -0.51 13.40
C ALA A 107 3.07 -1.50 14.29
N ASP A 108 1.75 -1.56 14.12
CA ASP A 108 0.86 -2.51 14.80
C ASP A 108 0.83 -3.91 14.16
N GLY A 109 1.62 -4.16 13.12
CA GLY A 109 1.69 -5.47 12.43
C GLY A 109 0.42 -5.84 11.66
N GLN A 110 -0.45 -4.87 11.34
CA GLN A 110 -1.73 -5.15 10.70
C GLN A 110 -1.61 -5.61 9.24
N PHE A 111 -0.46 -5.30 8.65
CA PHE A 111 -0.13 -5.63 7.26
C PHE A 111 0.79 -6.84 7.14
N ASP A 112 1.22 -7.43 8.25
CA ASP A 112 1.99 -8.66 8.24
C ASP A 112 1.17 -9.78 7.61
N ARG A 113 1.84 -10.68 6.89
CA ARG A 113 1.21 -11.89 6.39
C ARG A 113 0.81 -12.72 7.60
N ARG A 114 -0.47 -12.65 7.98
CA ARG A 114 -1.04 -13.61 8.94
C ARG A 114 -0.89 -14.99 8.32
N MET A 115 -0.06 -15.82 8.95
CA MET A 115 0.06 -17.24 8.64
C MET A 115 -1.28 -17.94 8.84
#